data_AF-A0A254NE66-F1
#
_entry.id   AF-A0A254NE66-F1
#
_cell.length_a   1.000
_cell.length_b   1.000
_cell.length_c   1.000
_cell.angle_alpha   90.00
_cell.angle_beta   90.00
_cell.angle_gamma   90.00
#
_symmetry.space_group_name_H-M   'P 1'
#
loop_
_entity.id
_entity.type
_entity.pdbx_description
1 polymer ?
#
loop_
_entity_poly.entity_id
_entity_poly.type
_entity_poly.pdbx_seq_one_letter_code
_entity_poly.pdbx_strand_id
1 'polypeptide(L)'
;MRLSVNGALDASFGTAGRGVYALSTTNWDEATALVQQADGKLLLGGWVYTGNSSSADTALLRLNADGSRDASFGPGGVRITPVAAGTRTDAGRALALQPDDRVPTVRVLQAGEASGNSDLDVVLMRHWL
;
A
#
# COMPACT_ATOMS: atom_id res chain seq x y z
N MET A 1 -11.03 -2.39 8.65
CA MET A 1 -12.19 -1.80 9.36
C MET A 1 -11.71 -0.69 10.26
N ARG A 2 -12.55 0.29 10.61
CA ARG A 2 -12.24 1.29 11.64
C ARG A 2 -13.23 1.20 12.78
N LEU A 3 -12.71 1.28 14.01
CA LEU A 3 -13.51 1.28 15.23
C LEU A 3 -13.51 2.69 15.84
N SER A 4 -14.61 3.07 16.46
CA SER A 4 -14.70 4.24 17.33
C SER A 4 -14.07 3.96 18.70
N VAL A 5 -13.95 5.01 19.52
CA VAL A 5 -13.33 4.93 20.87
C VAL A 5 -14.03 3.92 21.80
N ASN A 6 -15.31 3.65 21.60
CA ASN A 6 -16.09 2.67 22.35
C ASN A 6 -16.07 1.26 21.74
N GLY A 7 -15.24 1.02 20.71
CA GLY A 7 -15.11 -0.28 20.05
C GLY A 7 -16.21 -0.61 19.03
N ALA A 8 -17.21 0.27 18.83
CA ALA A 8 -18.19 0.10 17.75
C ALA A 8 -17.55 0.36 16.38
N LEU A 9 -18.17 -0.14 15.30
CA LEU A 9 -17.73 0.23 13.95
C LEU A 9 -17.96 1.72 13.71
N ASP A 10 -16.94 2.42 13.24
CA ASP A 10 -17.08 3.82 12.84
C ASP A 10 -17.75 3.90 11.47
N ALA A 11 -19.05 4.19 11.46
CA ALA A 11 -19.86 4.26 10.25
C ALA A 11 -19.40 5.31 9.22
N SER A 12 -18.57 6.29 9.63
CA SER A 12 -17.99 7.28 8.71
C SER A 12 -16.83 6.74 7.86
N PHE A 13 -16.36 5.52 8.12
CA PHE A 13 -15.28 4.89 7.38
C PHE A 13 -15.79 3.87 6.36
N GLY A 14 -15.48 4.07 5.08
CA GLY A 14 -15.86 3.17 3.99
C GLY A 14 -17.36 2.88 3.97
N THR A 15 -17.72 1.61 3.83
CA THR A 15 -19.10 1.13 3.91
C THR A 15 -19.36 0.55 5.29
N ALA A 16 -20.09 1.30 6.13
CA ALA A 16 -20.46 0.89 7.49
C ALA A 16 -19.26 0.48 8.38
N GLY A 17 -18.18 1.26 8.35
CA GLY A 17 -16.95 1.02 9.10
C GLY A 17 -15.97 0.05 8.46
N ARG A 18 -16.24 -0.40 7.23
CA ARG A 18 -15.44 -1.39 6.51
C ARG A 18 -14.99 -0.85 5.16
N GLY A 19 -13.71 -1.00 4.87
CA GLY A 19 -13.14 -0.79 3.54
C GLY A 19 -12.74 -2.14 2.96
N VAL A 20 -13.11 -2.39 1.70
CA VAL A 20 -12.66 -3.53 0.90
C VAL A 20 -12.16 -2.99 -0.42
N TYR A 21 -10.92 -3.27 -0.77
CA TYR A 21 -10.25 -2.65 -1.92
C TYR A 21 -9.55 -3.73 -2.74
N ALA A 22 -10.10 -4.05 -3.90
CA ALA A 22 -9.41 -4.85 -4.90
C ALA A 22 -8.38 -3.99 -5.64
N LEU A 23 -7.11 -4.37 -5.59
CA LEU A 23 -6.04 -3.85 -6.44
C LEU A 23 -5.88 -4.72 -7.69
N SER A 24 -6.16 -6.03 -7.59
CA SER A 24 -6.32 -6.93 -8.72
C SER A 24 -7.75 -7.43 -8.84
N THR A 25 -8.27 -7.49 -10.06
CA THR A 25 -9.61 -8.05 -10.33
C THR A 25 -9.55 -9.47 -10.89
N THR A 26 -8.34 -9.96 -11.18
CA THR A 26 -8.13 -11.24 -11.86
C THR A 26 -7.20 -12.19 -11.10
N ASN A 27 -6.55 -11.72 -10.02
CA ASN A 27 -5.55 -12.50 -9.29
C ASN A 27 -5.42 -12.00 -7.83
N TRP A 28 -4.47 -12.52 -7.07
CA TRP A 28 -4.29 -12.19 -5.66
C TRP A 28 -3.63 -10.83 -5.44
N ASP A 29 -4.10 -10.17 -4.39
CA ASP A 29 -3.49 -9.01 -3.78
C ASP A 29 -3.47 -9.19 -2.25
N GLU A 30 -2.48 -8.57 -1.61
CA GLU A 30 -2.38 -8.60 -0.15
C GLU A 30 -1.86 -7.26 0.35
N ALA A 31 -2.54 -6.72 1.38
CA ALA A 31 -2.02 -5.61 2.16
C ALA A 31 -1.34 -6.15 3.42
N THR A 32 -0.08 -5.81 3.61
CA THR A 32 0.78 -6.30 4.70
C THR A 32 1.10 -5.22 5.72
N ALA A 33 0.99 -3.94 5.32
CA ALA A 33 1.35 -2.80 6.14
C ALA A 33 0.40 -1.63 5.95
N LEU A 34 0.29 -0.78 6.99
CA LEU A 34 -0.49 0.45 6.97
C LEU A 34 0.21 1.53 7.79
N VAL A 35 0.21 2.75 7.27
CA VAL A 35 0.60 3.97 8.01
C VAL A 35 -0.45 5.06 7.81
N GLN A 36 -0.63 5.91 8.82
CA GLN A 36 -1.47 7.10 8.74
C GLN A 36 -0.60 8.34 8.59
N GLN A 37 -0.85 9.15 7.56
CA GLN A 37 -0.19 10.43 7.31
C GLN A 37 -0.74 11.53 8.23
N ALA A 38 0.01 12.63 8.38
CA ALA A 38 -0.36 13.74 9.27
C ALA A 38 -1.67 14.45 8.89
N ASP A 39 -2.07 14.40 7.62
CA ASP A 39 -3.34 14.93 7.11
C ASP A 39 -4.52 13.96 7.29
N GLY A 40 -4.29 12.83 7.96
CA GLY A 40 -5.30 11.81 8.23
C GLY A 40 -5.50 10.80 7.11
N LYS A 41 -4.85 10.98 5.94
CA LYS A 41 -4.87 9.96 4.87
C LYS A 41 -4.16 8.69 5.33
N LEU A 42 -4.57 7.56 4.77
CA LEU A 42 -4.00 6.25 5.07
C LEU A 42 -3.26 5.74 3.84
N LEU A 43 -2.09 5.14 4.06
CA LEU A 43 -1.36 4.43 3.03
C LEU A 43 -1.24 2.97 3.41
N LEU A 44 -1.81 2.11 2.57
CA LEU A 44 -1.66 0.66 2.66
C LEU A 44 -0.54 0.24 1.72
N GLY A 45 0.29 -0.71 2.15
CA GLY A 45 1.36 -1.30 1.37
C GLY A 45 1.28 -2.82 1.37
N GLY A 46 1.82 -3.42 0.32
CA GLY A 46 1.83 -4.86 0.15
C GLY A 46 2.25 -5.24 -1.27
N TRP A 47 1.55 -6.18 -1.87
CA TRP A 47 1.86 -6.70 -3.19
C TRP A 47 0.61 -7.11 -3.98
N VAL A 48 0.76 -7.19 -5.29
CA VAL A 48 -0.33 -7.52 -6.21
C VAL A 48 0.19 -8.29 -7.44
N TYR A 49 -0.52 -9.34 -7.84
CA TYR A 49 -0.36 -9.93 -9.16
C TYR A 49 -1.16 -9.13 -10.20
N THR A 50 -0.48 -8.64 -11.23
CA THR A 50 -1.10 -7.88 -12.32
C THR A 50 -1.56 -8.81 -13.45
N GLY A 51 -2.86 -8.80 -13.76
CA GLY A 51 -3.44 -9.66 -14.81
C GLY A 51 -3.25 -11.16 -14.52
N ASN A 52 -2.88 -11.92 -15.56
CA ASN A 52 -2.58 -13.35 -15.47
C ASN A 52 -1.10 -13.63 -15.18
N SER A 53 -0.38 -12.63 -14.64
CA SER A 53 1.03 -12.77 -14.28
C SER A 53 1.22 -13.77 -13.14
N SER A 54 2.29 -14.55 -13.20
CA SER A 54 2.81 -15.36 -12.09
C SER A 54 3.81 -14.59 -11.22
N SER A 55 3.94 -13.28 -11.45
CA SER A 55 4.87 -12.36 -10.78
C SER A 55 4.07 -11.26 -10.10
N ALA A 56 4.33 -11.06 -8.82
CA ALA A 56 3.72 -9.99 -8.03
C ALA A 56 4.69 -8.81 -7.94
N ASP A 57 4.11 -7.62 -8.00
CA ASP A 57 4.83 -6.37 -7.79
C ASP A 57 4.41 -5.77 -6.46
N THR A 58 5.28 -4.94 -5.89
CA THR A 58 4.90 -4.17 -4.70
C THR A 58 3.82 -3.14 -5.06
N ALA A 59 2.89 -2.90 -4.14
CA ALA A 59 1.80 -1.98 -4.36
C ALA A 59 1.51 -1.09 -3.14
N LEU A 60 1.11 0.14 -3.45
CA LEU A 60 0.63 1.13 -2.50
C LEU A 60 -0.80 1.54 -2.87
N LEU A 61 -1.69 1.58 -1.90
CA LEU A 61 -3.03 2.15 -2.01
C LEU A 61 -3.14 3.32 -1.03
N ARG A 62 -3.49 4.52 -1.53
CA ARG A 62 -3.77 5.68 -0.67
C ARG A 62 -5.28 5.87 -0.52
N LEU A 63 -5.70 6.03 0.72
CA LEU A 63 -7.08 6.30 1.11
C LEU A 63 -7.17 7.66 1.77
N ASN A 64 -8.29 8.34 1.58
CA ASN A 64 -8.68 9.47 2.39
C ASN A 64 -8.99 9.02 3.83
N ALA A 65 -9.09 9.99 4.74
CA ALA A 65 -9.41 9.71 6.14
C ALA A 65 -10.76 9.00 6.32
N ASP A 66 -11.71 9.17 5.41
CA ASP A 66 -13.01 8.47 5.41
C ASP A 66 -12.94 7.05 4.80
N GLY A 67 -11.77 6.57 4.39
CA GLY A 67 -11.61 5.27 3.75
C GLY A 67 -12.00 5.25 2.26
N SER A 68 -12.39 6.36 1.65
CA SER A 68 -12.51 6.43 0.19
C SER A 68 -11.12 6.40 -0.47
N ARG A 69 -11.02 5.92 -1.72
CA ARG A 69 -9.75 5.93 -2.46
C ARG A 69 -9.33 7.37 -2.77
N ASP A 70 -8.07 7.71 -2.53
CA ASP A 70 -7.53 9.00 -2.94
C ASP A 70 -7.14 8.96 -4.43
N ALA A 71 -8.05 9.46 -5.29
CA ALA A 71 -7.85 9.47 -6.73
C ALA A 71 -6.65 10.34 -7.19
N SER A 72 -6.12 11.23 -6.34
CA SER A 72 -4.94 12.03 -6.67
C SER A 72 -3.63 11.24 -6.60
N PHE A 73 -3.63 10.06 -5.98
CA PHE A 73 -2.42 9.28 -5.78
C PHE A 73 -1.97 8.49 -7.02
N GLY A 74 -2.91 8.21 -7.92
CA GLY A 74 -2.72 7.41 -9.12
C GLY A 74 -4.07 6.85 -9.60
N PRO A 75 -4.09 6.12 -10.72
CA PRO A 75 -5.31 5.44 -11.18
C PRO A 75 -5.90 4.55 -10.07
N GLY A 76 -7.16 4.82 -9.71
CA GLY A 76 -7.82 4.11 -8.61
C GLY A 76 -7.18 4.30 -7.24
N GLY A 77 -6.34 5.33 -7.05
CA GLY A 77 -5.59 5.57 -5.83
C GLY A 77 -4.48 4.55 -5.57
N VAL A 78 -3.98 3.88 -6.60
CA VAL A 78 -2.97 2.82 -6.50
C VAL A 78 -1.69 3.21 -7.23
N ARG A 79 -0.55 2.78 -6.68
CA ARG A 79 0.73 2.74 -7.38
C ARG A 79 1.32 1.33 -7.28
N ILE A 80 1.68 0.77 -8.42
CA ILE A 80 2.36 -0.53 -8.52
C ILE A 80 3.80 -0.24 -8.93
N THR A 81 4.76 -0.87 -8.26
CA THR A 81 6.19 -0.64 -8.51
C THR A 81 6.90 -1.98 -8.60
N PRO A 82 7.33 -2.38 -9.82
CA PRO A 82 8.24 -3.50 -10.00
C PRO A 82 9.58 -3.19 -9.37
N VAL A 83 10.18 -4.17 -8.70
CA VAL A 83 11.46 -3.98 -7.99
C VAL A 83 12.60 -4.58 -8.80
N ALA A 84 12.38 -5.78 -9.34
CA ALA A 84 13.35 -6.48 -10.17
C ALA A 84 12.74 -6.81 -11.55
N ALA A 85 13.55 -6.72 -12.60
CA ALA A 85 13.12 -7.15 -13.93
C ALA A 85 12.97 -8.69 -13.99
N GLY A 86 11.94 -9.19 -14.66
CA GLY A 86 11.68 -10.63 -14.86
C GLY A 86 10.37 -11.12 -14.24
N THR A 87 10.13 -12.43 -14.24
CA THR A 87 8.89 -13.06 -13.73
C THR A 87 8.96 -13.34 -12.21
N ARG A 88 9.30 -12.34 -11.41
CA ARG A 88 9.71 -12.50 -10.01
C ARG A 88 8.62 -12.04 -9.04
N THR A 89 8.65 -12.49 -7.80
CA THR A 89 7.71 -12.03 -6.76
C THR A 89 8.41 -11.01 -5.89
N ASP A 90 7.86 -9.80 -5.86
CA ASP A 90 8.28 -8.70 -5.01
C ASP A 90 7.19 -8.39 -3.99
N ALA A 91 7.53 -8.33 -2.71
CA ALA A 91 6.58 -8.10 -1.63
C ALA A 91 6.99 -6.94 -0.73
N GLY A 92 6.15 -5.90 -0.67
CA GLY A 92 6.21 -4.91 0.40
C GLY A 92 5.75 -5.55 1.71
N ARG A 93 6.53 -5.40 2.79
CA ARG A 93 6.24 -6.01 4.10
C ARG A 93 6.08 -4.99 5.22
N ALA A 94 6.71 -3.83 5.09
CA ALA A 94 6.64 -2.78 6.10
C ALA A 94 6.59 -1.39 5.45
N LEU A 95 5.84 -0.50 6.07
CA LEU A 95 5.81 0.92 5.75
C LEU A 95 6.25 1.74 6.96
N ALA A 96 7.02 2.79 6.71
CA ALA A 96 7.33 3.80 7.70
C ALA A 96 7.15 5.19 7.08
N LEU A 97 6.51 6.09 7.82
CA LEU A 97 6.60 7.51 7.52
C LEU A 97 8.04 7.94 7.76
N GLN A 98 8.61 8.66 6.82
CA GLN A 98 9.89 9.33 7.00
C GLN A 98 9.60 10.84 7.02
N PRO A 99 9.45 11.45 8.21
CA PRO A 99 9.39 12.89 8.34
C PRO A 99 10.64 13.49 7.70
N ASP A 100 10.46 14.55 6.93
CA ASP A 100 11.57 15.37 6.48
C ASP A 100 11.29 16.81 6.84
N ASP A 101 12.02 17.29 7.83
CA ASP A 101 12.05 18.68 8.29
C ASP A 101 12.52 19.66 7.20
N ARG A 102 13.00 19.16 6.04
CA ARG A 102 13.45 19.97 4.90
C ARG A 102 12.47 20.03 3.74
N VAL A 103 11.47 19.14 3.67
CA VAL A 103 10.50 19.09 2.56
C VAL A 103 9.09 18.87 3.12
N PRO A 104 8.11 19.73 2.79
CA PRO A 104 6.74 19.60 3.32
C PRO A 104 5.96 18.37 2.79
N THR A 105 6.56 17.54 1.93
CA THR A 105 5.94 16.33 1.39
C THR A 105 6.26 15.12 2.25
N VAL A 106 5.25 14.29 2.50
CA VAL A 106 5.39 13.06 3.30
C VAL A 106 6.15 12.03 2.47
N ARG A 107 7.31 11.59 2.97
CA ARG A 107 8.04 10.46 2.40
C ARG A 107 7.58 9.18 3.07
N VAL A 108 7.52 8.11 2.29
CA VAL A 108 7.29 6.77 2.82
C VAL A 108 8.43 5.86 2.43
N LEU A 109 8.94 5.15 3.44
CA LEU A 109 9.85 4.04 3.24
C LEU A 109 9.02 2.76 3.17
N GLN A 110 9.24 1.97 2.14
CA GLN A 110 8.70 0.62 2.03
C GLN A 110 9.86 -0.37 2.05
N ALA A 111 9.84 -1.27 3.02
CA ALA A 111 10.79 -2.38 3.11
C ALA A 111 10.10 -3.69 2.74
N GLY A 112 10.85 -4.60 2.15
CA GLY A 112 10.29 -5.82 1.62
C GLY A 112 11.34 -6.76 1.06
N GLU A 113 10.88 -7.65 0.20
CA GLU A 113 11.68 -8.68 -0.43
C GLU A 113 11.47 -8.71 -1.94
N ALA A 114 12.52 -9.08 -2.67
CA ALA A 114 12.47 -9.40 -4.09
C ALA A 114 13.11 -10.77 -4.29
N SER A 115 12.50 -11.61 -5.13
CA SER A 115 13.06 -12.93 -5.46
C SER A 115 13.88 -12.84 -6.75
N GLY A 116 15.17 -12.54 -6.62
CA GLY A 116 16.11 -12.52 -7.73
C GLY A 116 16.46 -13.94 -8.22
N ASN A 117 16.57 -14.90 -7.32
CA ASN A 117 16.98 -16.28 -7.61
C ASN A 117 16.10 -17.25 -6.80
N SER A 118 16.61 -18.39 -6.35
CA SER A 118 15.86 -19.29 -5.45
C SER A 118 15.59 -18.70 -4.06
N ASP A 119 16.18 -17.54 -3.77
CA ASP A 119 16.22 -16.92 -2.46
C ASP A 119 15.62 -15.51 -2.50
N LEU A 120 15.30 -15.00 -1.31
CA LEU A 120 14.72 -13.67 -1.11
C LEU A 120 15.84 -12.67 -0.81
N ASP A 121 15.91 -11.62 -1.62
CA ASP A 121 16.76 -10.46 -1.41
C ASP A 121 15.98 -9.35 -0.68
N VAL A 122 16.68 -8.50 0.07
CA VAL A 122 16.05 -7.37 0.78
C VAL A 122 15.92 -6.16 -0.12
N VAL A 123 14.77 -5.49 -0.03
CA VAL A 123 14.44 -4.29 -0.79
C VAL A 123 14.09 -3.15 0.16
N LEU A 124 14.60 -1.96 -0.13
CA LEU A 124 14.16 -0.71 0.48
C LEU A 124 13.83 0.31 -0.60
N MET A 125 12.60 0.81 -0.58
CA MET A 125 12.12 1.86 -1.45
C MET A 125 11.80 3.12 -0.67
N ARG A 126 11.99 4.26 -1.35
CA ARG A 126 11.53 5.56 -0.86
C ARG A 126 10.57 6.14 -1.88
N HIS A 127 9.36 6.45 -1.42
CA HIS A 127 8.30 7.05 -2.22
C HIS A 127 8.10 8.52 -1.84
N TRP A 128 7.90 9.36 -2.86
CA TRP A 128 7.56 10.77 -2.72
C TRP A 128 6.06 10.90 -2.98
N LEU A 129 5.29 11.36 -1.99
CA LEU A 129 3.82 11.34 -1.98
C LEU A 129 3.19 12.74 -1.94
#